data_AF-A0A1N7P8T0-F1
#
_entry.id   AF-A0A1N7P8T0-F1
#
_cell.length_a   1.000
_cell.length_b   1.000
_cell.length_c   1.000
_cell.angle_alpha   90.00
_cell.angle_beta   90.00
_cell.angle_gamma   90.00
#
_symmetry.space_group_name_H-M   'P 1'
#
loop_
_entity.id
_entity.type
_entity.pdbx_description
1 polymer ?
#
loop_
_entity_poly.entity_id
_entity_poly.type
_entity_poly.pdbx_seq_one_letter_code
_entity_poly.pdbx_strand_id
1 'polypeptide(L)'
;MGDSAMNSNVDFEIWNHNDRGGLSDTFKNTQGQDNITGNTDSLETASNTWVIVFNETNYYGDSMQVGPSTYLDDLNHTTRYNSSGSDEGDWKNQIQSFVLYKTKPSYWGRNPTRDELFAPPSGHAVFTENNNFLGDNRTFTAPYNALNLGVVGYTTSGTEMYRTTGGTINSLRTGPNAWLIVFNEADCRGCALRVTPNTKHGDLNNITRYNLQGEDEGDWKNQIESFLLYNKEPEFWSTGYPRPYIDFTTLFNLYPGTTNTSSDDKITYVIEDATYKIDEPEVAAQATTQVISDYYINDDFSVLPEDGWTKYHISMSHENTGGRNDKAEFDMFFDNSGKLVSIQHFEWSSNGAYNISQALITIVDDEAWLLGTIGALETLGISEEVADGFVQVFDFLTTAFNDISSLVYRKTDNGGSYYFLPVICHTINRVYSTIAGTFNRPAYASSSDSRNSYALDFNYDAYTGALSGIGSGVSNVGAWSLKSGTSGAMPFSQVIEFEYQGYNFRVWYPEVSFSTELGMVMSCKIDYEISDNKDDHIILLMGVSVPANAGDQPVLSFAQATIQFTDMSDSNIMTSPCGGNNIINDVYDQLSSQLTGTNIDSNSGGRAYLADVAKANMQAMLDCAVFTQK
;
A
#
# COMPACT_ATOMS: atom_id res chain seq x y z
N MET A 1 -45.58 -21.73 29.10
CA MET A 1 -44.29 -21.88 28.40
C MET A 1 -43.40 -20.82 29.02
N GLY A 2 -42.20 -21.19 29.47
CA GLY A 2 -41.49 -20.46 30.52
C GLY A 2 -41.06 -19.04 30.13
N ASP A 3 -41.12 -18.15 31.12
CA ASP A 3 -40.54 -16.80 31.13
C ASP A 3 -39.09 -16.87 30.68
N SER A 4 -38.81 -16.66 29.40
CA SER A 4 -37.46 -16.41 28.94
C SER A 4 -37.22 -14.92 29.09
N ALA A 5 -36.47 -14.53 30.11
CA ALA A 5 -35.90 -13.18 30.20
C ALA A 5 -35.16 -12.84 28.89
N MET A 6 -35.10 -11.54 28.56
CA MET A 6 -34.37 -11.06 27.39
C MET A 6 -32.97 -11.67 27.34
N ASN A 7 -32.59 -12.16 26.16
CA ASN A 7 -31.31 -12.85 25.97
C ASN A 7 -30.14 -11.91 26.33
N SER A 8 -29.11 -12.43 27.01
CA SER A 8 -27.97 -11.63 27.50
C SER A 8 -27.17 -10.94 26.40
N ASN A 9 -27.33 -11.37 25.15
CA ASN A 9 -26.68 -10.76 23.98
C ASN A 9 -27.58 -9.80 23.20
N VAL A 10 -28.72 -9.37 23.75
CA VAL A 10 -29.71 -8.48 23.13
C VAL A 10 -29.76 -7.17 23.91
N ASP A 11 -29.89 -6.04 23.18
CA ASP A 11 -29.96 -4.71 23.80
C ASP A 11 -31.39 -4.22 23.98
N PHE A 12 -32.28 -4.59 23.06
CA PHE A 12 -33.69 -4.26 23.05
C PHE A 12 -34.47 -5.41 22.40
N GLU A 13 -35.53 -5.86 23.06
CA GLU A 13 -36.41 -6.92 22.57
C GLU A 13 -37.87 -6.47 22.70
N ILE A 14 -38.65 -6.78 21.67
CA ILE A 14 -40.09 -6.51 21.61
C ILE A 14 -40.84 -7.82 21.37
N TRP A 15 -41.99 -8.00 22.02
CA TRP A 15 -42.83 -9.18 21.88
C TRP A 15 -44.23 -8.81 21.43
N ASN A 16 -44.86 -9.69 20.65
CA ASN A 16 -46.21 -9.46 20.14
C ASN A 16 -47.35 -9.86 21.09
N HIS A 17 -47.03 -10.37 22.28
CA HIS A 17 -47.98 -10.55 23.38
C HIS A 17 -47.41 -9.96 24.67
N ASN A 18 -48.30 -9.79 25.65
CA ASN A 18 -47.91 -9.42 27.00
C ASN A 18 -47.01 -10.48 27.65
N ASP A 19 -46.29 -10.04 28.66
CA ASP A 19 -45.40 -10.81 29.51
C ASP A 19 -44.34 -11.67 28.78
N ARG A 20 -43.62 -11.07 27.81
CA ARG A 20 -42.65 -11.77 26.93
C ARG A 20 -43.26 -12.91 26.12
N GLY A 21 -44.57 -12.87 25.87
CA GLY A 21 -45.28 -13.91 25.16
C GLY A 21 -45.16 -13.82 23.64
N GLY A 22 -45.30 -14.96 22.97
CA GLY A 22 -45.44 -15.02 21.51
C GLY A 22 -44.12 -14.96 20.75
N LEU A 23 -44.11 -14.24 19.63
CA LEU A 23 -42.91 -14.02 18.79
C LEU A 23 -42.22 -12.73 19.23
N SER A 24 -40.89 -12.71 19.11
CA SER A 24 -40.08 -11.54 19.41
C SER A 24 -39.14 -11.13 18.29
N ASP A 25 -38.85 -9.84 18.26
CA ASP A 25 -37.79 -9.24 17.44
C ASP A 25 -36.70 -8.71 18.36
N THR A 26 -35.43 -8.94 17.98
CA THR A 26 -34.26 -8.61 18.80
C THR A 26 -33.34 -7.63 18.10
N PHE A 27 -32.84 -6.66 18.86
CA PHE A 27 -32.03 -5.56 18.37
C PHE A 27 -30.76 -5.37 19.22
N LYS A 28 -29.67 -4.98 18.56
CA LYS A 28 -28.34 -4.79 19.16
C LYS A 28 -27.66 -3.53 18.62
N ASN A 29 -26.80 -2.93 19.43
CA ASN A 29 -26.03 -1.73 19.12
C ASN A 29 -26.89 -0.52 18.76
N THR A 30 -26.26 0.66 18.67
CA THR A 30 -26.93 1.90 18.27
C THR A 30 -27.45 1.80 16.84
N GLN A 31 -28.76 1.88 16.67
CA GLN A 31 -29.45 1.79 15.38
C GLN A 31 -30.82 2.47 15.47
N GLY A 32 -31.41 2.78 14.31
CA GLY A 32 -32.83 3.07 14.22
C GLY A 32 -33.50 2.14 13.23
N GLN A 33 -34.69 1.72 13.58
CA GLN A 33 -35.52 0.83 12.77
C GLN A 33 -36.81 1.56 12.45
N ASP A 34 -37.15 1.58 11.17
CA ASP A 34 -38.40 2.10 10.67
C ASP A 34 -39.32 0.96 10.19
N ASN A 35 -40.61 1.29 10.03
CA ASN A 35 -41.63 0.42 9.46
C ASN A 35 -41.74 -0.96 10.16
N ILE A 36 -41.61 -0.98 11.49
CA ILE A 36 -41.88 -2.21 12.24
C ILE A 36 -43.38 -2.51 12.24
N THR A 37 -43.72 -3.79 12.26
CA THR A 37 -45.12 -4.19 12.35
C THR A 37 -45.64 -3.79 13.73
N GLY A 38 -46.60 -2.87 13.78
CA GLY A 38 -47.25 -2.42 15.02
C GLY A 38 -48.10 -3.53 15.65
N ASN A 39 -47.46 -4.53 16.22
CA ASN A 39 -48.09 -5.64 16.93
C ASN A 39 -47.46 -5.89 18.32
N THR A 40 -46.63 -4.96 18.79
CA THR A 40 -45.93 -5.05 20.08
C THR A 40 -46.88 -4.89 21.26
N ASP A 41 -46.75 -5.75 22.26
CA ASP A 41 -47.56 -5.73 23.50
C ASP A 41 -46.70 -5.84 24.77
N SER A 42 -45.41 -6.19 24.66
CA SER A 42 -44.42 -6.03 25.74
C SER A 42 -43.02 -5.73 25.19
N LEU A 43 -42.14 -5.12 26.00
CA LEU A 43 -40.77 -4.77 25.60
C LEU A 43 -39.79 -4.78 26.78
N GLU A 44 -38.50 -4.96 26.48
CA GLU A 44 -37.43 -5.00 27.48
C GLU A 44 -36.14 -4.37 26.93
N THR A 45 -35.39 -3.69 27.79
CA THR A 45 -34.12 -3.03 27.47
C THR A 45 -32.99 -3.55 28.36
N ALA A 46 -31.78 -3.66 27.81
CA ALA A 46 -30.59 -4.01 28.57
C ALA A 46 -30.19 -2.89 29.54
N SER A 47 -29.27 -3.21 30.47
CA SER A 47 -28.79 -2.30 31.51
C SER A 47 -28.00 -1.09 31.01
N ASN A 48 -27.56 -1.10 29.76
CA ASN A 48 -26.81 -0.03 29.09
C ASN A 48 -27.50 0.43 27.80
N THR A 49 -28.84 0.35 27.74
CA THR A 49 -29.62 0.68 26.54
C THR A 49 -30.68 1.72 26.85
N TRP A 50 -30.81 2.70 25.95
CA TRP A 50 -31.87 3.72 25.95
C TRP A 50 -32.60 3.63 24.62
N VAL A 51 -33.94 3.64 24.64
CA VAL A 51 -34.75 3.55 23.43
C VAL A 51 -35.79 4.66 23.40
N ILE A 52 -36.00 5.25 22.22
CA ILE A 52 -37.16 6.10 21.95
C ILE A 52 -38.02 5.38 20.91
N VAL A 53 -39.26 5.06 21.28
CA VAL A 53 -40.24 4.43 20.40
C VAL A 53 -41.24 5.45 19.88
N PHE A 54 -41.74 5.24 18.67
CA PHE A 54 -42.65 6.14 17.95
C PHE A 54 -43.86 5.38 17.43
N ASN A 55 -45.02 6.01 17.41
CA ASN A 55 -46.24 5.38 16.92
C ASN A 55 -46.46 5.48 15.41
N GLU A 56 -45.61 6.23 14.70
CA GLU A 56 -45.61 6.34 13.24
C GLU A 56 -44.25 5.94 12.66
N THR A 57 -44.20 5.74 11.34
CA THR A 57 -42.95 5.53 10.61
C THR A 57 -42.13 6.82 10.53
N ASN A 58 -40.86 6.70 10.13
CA ASN A 58 -39.90 7.80 10.00
C ASN A 58 -39.74 8.64 11.27
N TYR A 59 -39.93 8.01 12.45
CA TYR A 59 -39.73 8.63 13.76
C TYR A 59 -40.65 9.82 14.02
N TYR A 60 -41.89 9.75 13.53
CA TYR A 60 -42.95 10.73 13.73
C TYR A 60 -43.95 10.32 14.81
N GLY A 61 -44.88 11.25 15.10
CA GLY A 61 -46.00 11.04 15.98
C GLY A 61 -45.65 11.13 17.47
N ASP A 62 -46.40 10.40 18.26
CA ASP A 62 -46.23 10.29 19.70
C ASP A 62 -44.98 9.46 20.01
N SER A 63 -44.29 9.76 21.11
CA SER A 63 -43.04 9.08 21.45
C SER A 63 -42.97 8.71 22.93
N MET A 64 -42.27 7.62 23.24
CA MET A 64 -41.98 7.18 24.60
C MET A 64 -40.50 6.87 24.75
N GLN A 65 -39.91 7.37 25.84
CA GLN A 65 -38.51 7.11 26.22
C GLN A 65 -38.46 5.95 27.21
N VAL A 66 -37.80 4.86 26.82
CA VAL A 66 -37.60 3.65 27.63
C VAL A 66 -36.14 3.60 28.09
N GLY A 67 -35.93 3.72 29.40
CA GLY A 67 -34.60 3.75 30.00
C GLY A 67 -33.99 2.35 30.19
N PRO A 68 -32.75 2.25 30.69
CA PRO A 68 -32.06 0.98 30.86
C PRO A 68 -32.72 0.07 31.89
N SER A 69 -32.60 -1.24 31.69
CA SER A 69 -33.20 -2.27 32.55
C SER A 69 -34.70 -2.09 32.78
N THR A 70 -35.39 -1.50 31.80
CA THR A 70 -36.84 -1.32 31.85
C THR A 70 -37.50 -2.48 31.15
N TYR A 71 -38.45 -3.09 31.85
CA TYR A 71 -39.37 -4.09 31.33
C TYR A 71 -40.79 -3.53 31.42
N LEU A 72 -41.48 -3.47 30.28
CA LEU A 72 -42.90 -3.16 30.20
C LEU A 72 -43.62 -4.45 29.81
N ASP A 73 -44.26 -5.07 30.80
CA ASP A 73 -44.92 -6.38 30.69
C ASP A 73 -46.24 -6.34 29.92
N ASP A 74 -46.93 -5.19 29.93
CA ASP A 74 -48.20 -5.03 29.23
C ASP A 74 -48.39 -3.59 28.72
N LEU A 75 -48.30 -3.40 27.39
CA LEU A 75 -48.48 -2.10 26.76
C LEU A 75 -49.94 -1.63 26.74
N ASN A 76 -50.93 -2.49 27.04
CA ASN A 76 -52.32 -2.05 27.29
C ASN A 76 -52.43 -1.15 28.53
N HIS A 77 -51.44 -1.22 29.43
CA HIS A 77 -51.38 -0.45 30.67
C HIS A 77 -50.35 0.68 30.63
N THR A 78 -49.79 0.97 29.46
CA THR A 78 -48.84 2.05 29.25
C THR A 78 -49.51 3.15 28.43
N THR A 79 -49.88 4.26 29.08
CA THR A 79 -50.54 5.40 28.43
C THR A 79 -49.63 6.09 27.41
N ARG A 80 -50.17 6.40 26.25
CA ARG A 80 -49.54 7.18 25.19
C ARG A 80 -49.99 8.63 25.28
N TYR A 81 -49.02 9.54 25.24
CA TYR A 81 -49.27 10.98 25.26
C TYR A 81 -48.72 11.63 24.00
N ASN A 82 -49.46 12.57 23.44
CA ASN A 82 -48.97 13.39 22.34
C ASN A 82 -47.96 14.44 22.80
N SER A 83 -47.38 15.15 21.83
CA SER A 83 -46.39 16.21 22.09
C SER A 83 -46.89 17.36 23.00
N SER A 84 -48.20 17.53 23.16
CA SER A 84 -48.82 18.50 24.07
C SER A 84 -49.08 17.95 25.48
N GLY A 85 -48.82 16.66 25.71
CA GLY A 85 -49.09 15.95 26.96
C GLY A 85 -50.54 15.48 27.11
N SER A 86 -51.33 15.45 26.02
CA SER A 86 -52.69 14.90 26.05
C SER A 86 -52.67 13.38 25.87
N ASP A 87 -53.54 12.67 26.59
CA ASP A 87 -53.72 11.21 26.50
C ASP A 87 -54.34 10.83 25.14
N GLU A 88 -53.68 9.94 24.41
CA GLU A 88 -54.07 9.42 23.08
C GLU A 88 -54.30 7.89 23.10
N GLY A 89 -54.56 7.31 24.27
CA GLY A 89 -54.78 5.87 24.45
C GLY A 89 -53.57 5.13 25.02
N ASP A 90 -53.42 3.85 24.67
CA ASP A 90 -52.32 3.01 25.13
C ASP A 90 -51.31 2.69 24.00
N TRP A 91 -50.18 2.08 24.36
CA TRP A 91 -49.08 1.79 23.43
C TRP A 91 -49.22 0.44 22.70
N LYS A 92 -50.24 -0.37 23.00
CA LYS A 92 -50.38 -1.69 22.37
C LYS A 92 -50.54 -1.56 20.86
N ASN A 93 -49.74 -2.34 20.14
CA ASN A 93 -49.76 -2.38 18.68
C ASN A 93 -49.49 -1.02 18.02
N GLN A 94 -48.96 -0.04 18.77
CA GLN A 94 -48.76 1.31 18.25
C GLN A 94 -47.34 1.54 17.74
N ILE A 95 -46.33 0.84 18.25
CA ILE A 95 -44.93 1.11 17.91
C ILE A 95 -44.67 0.79 16.43
N GLN A 96 -44.24 1.77 15.65
CA GLN A 96 -43.96 1.66 14.21
C GLN A 96 -42.53 2.04 13.85
N SER A 97 -41.80 2.75 14.72
CA SER A 97 -40.36 2.98 14.57
C SER A 97 -39.69 3.22 15.92
N PHE A 98 -38.37 3.07 15.99
CA PHE A 98 -37.60 3.37 17.20
C PHE A 98 -36.15 3.77 16.91
N VAL A 99 -35.52 4.44 17.88
CA VAL A 99 -34.06 4.67 17.91
C VAL A 99 -33.47 4.13 19.21
N LEU A 100 -32.44 3.30 19.08
CA LEU A 100 -31.72 2.63 20.16
C LEU A 100 -30.35 3.29 20.34
N TYR A 101 -29.99 3.59 21.59
CA TYR A 101 -28.71 4.19 21.96
C TYR A 101 -27.98 3.35 23.01
N LYS A 102 -26.66 3.25 22.88
CA LYS A 102 -25.75 2.65 23.88
C LYS A 102 -25.20 3.65 24.91
N THR A 103 -25.47 4.94 24.71
CA THR A 103 -25.13 6.00 25.65
C THR A 103 -26.36 6.86 25.88
N LYS A 104 -26.54 7.34 27.12
CA LYS A 104 -27.67 8.19 27.47
C LYS A 104 -27.66 9.47 26.61
N PRO A 105 -28.70 9.73 25.80
CA PRO A 105 -28.78 10.97 25.03
C PRO A 105 -28.82 12.21 25.94
N SER A 106 -28.19 13.30 25.52
CA SER A 106 -28.13 14.56 26.30
C SER A 106 -29.51 15.21 26.51
N TYR A 107 -30.45 14.92 25.62
CA TYR A 107 -31.84 15.40 25.64
C TYR A 107 -32.81 14.44 26.36
N TRP A 108 -32.31 13.39 27.02
CA TRP A 108 -33.16 12.45 27.75
C TRP A 108 -34.02 13.18 28.80
N GLY A 109 -35.32 12.91 28.80
CA GLY A 109 -36.31 13.61 29.62
C GLY A 109 -37.08 14.74 28.91
N ARG A 110 -36.80 15.00 27.63
CA ARG A 110 -37.63 15.86 26.75
C ARG A 110 -37.78 15.28 25.36
N ASN A 111 -38.71 15.84 24.58
CA ASN A 111 -38.84 15.51 23.16
C ASN A 111 -37.58 16.00 22.40
N PRO A 112 -36.85 15.11 21.69
CA PRO A 112 -35.74 15.50 20.84
C PRO A 112 -36.25 16.20 19.58
N THR A 113 -35.40 17.06 19.02
CA THR A 113 -35.56 17.46 17.62
C THR A 113 -35.11 16.33 16.71
N ARG A 114 -35.57 16.33 15.46
CA ARG A 114 -35.16 15.32 14.48
C ARG A 114 -33.64 15.30 14.25
N ASP A 115 -33.01 16.47 14.25
CA ASP A 115 -31.56 16.61 14.11
C ASP A 115 -30.78 15.99 15.27
N GLU A 116 -31.39 15.93 16.46
CA GLU A 116 -30.81 15.36 17.67
C GLU A 116 -30.93 13.83 17.70
N LEU A 117 -31.99 13.25 17.13
CA LEU A 117 -32.25 11.80 17.14
C LEU A 117 -31.08 11.00 16.56
N PHE A 118 -30.46 11.50 15.50
CA PHE A 118 -29.38 10.82 14.78
C PHE A 118 -28.05 11.54 14.93
N ALA A 119 -27.84 12.29 16.02
CA ALA A 119 -26.56 12.94 16.26
C ALA A 119 -25.50 11.91 16.67
N PRO A 120 -24.54 11.56 15.79
CA PRO A 120 -23.47 10.64 16.16
C PRO A 120 -22.60 11.24 17.28
N PRO A 121 -22.23 10.44 18.29
CA PRO A 121 -21.17 10.79 19.23
C PRO A 121 -19.82 11.01 18.54
N SER A 122 -18.82 11.48 19.30
CA SER A 122 -17.44 11.56 18.80
C SER A 122 -16.95 10.20 18.30
N GLY A 123 -16.25 10.17 17.17
CA GLY A 123 -15.74 8.97 16.52
C GLY A 123 -16.82 8.11 15.87
N HIS A 124 -18.04 8.62 15.64
CA HIS A 124 -19.11 7.84 15.03
C HIS A 124 -19.61 8.43 13.70
N ALA A 125 -20.14 7.58 12.83
CA ALA A 125 -20.84 7.97 11.61
C ALA A 125 -22.19 7.23 11.54
N VAL A 126 -23.21 7.89 10.99
CA VAL A 126 -24.55 7.33 10.78
C VAL A 126 -24.86 7.31 9.29
N PHE A 127 -25.36 6.18 8.81
CA PHE A 127 -25.89 6.00 7.46
C PHE A 127 -27.37 5.69 7.55
N THR A 128 -28.18 6.23 6.65
CA THR A 128 -29.63 6.03 6.65
C THR A 128 -30.18 5.73 5.27
N GLU A 129 -31.25 4.94 5.23
CA GLU A 129 -31.86 4.52 3.97
C GLU A 129 -32.66 5.64 3.28
N ASN A 130 -33.14 6.64 4.00
CA ASN A 130 -33.94 7.74 3.44
C ASN A 130 -33.28 9.10 3.67
N ASN A 131 -33.70 10.09 2.90
CA ASN A 131 -33.25 11.48 3.03
C ASN A 131 -33.53 12.04 4.43
N ASN A 132 -32.71 13.01 4.84
CA ASN A 132 -32.80 13.73 6.11
C ASN A 132 -32.72 12.81 7.33
N PHE A 133 -31.81 11.83 7.25
CA PHE A 133 -31.47 10.88 8.30
C PHE A 133 -32.67 10.03 8.74
N LEU A 134 -33.53 9.65 7.79
CA LEU A 134 -34.74 8.87 8.03
C LEU A 134 -34.60 7.41 7.61
N GLY A 135 -35.62 6.64 7.97
CA GLY A 135 -35.71 5.22 7.70
C GLY A 135 -34.70 4.42 8.51
N ASP A 136 -34.57 3.15 8.18
CA ASP A 136 -33.56 2.26 8.75
C ASP A 136 -32.17 2.92 8.74
N ASN A 137 -31.48 2.87 9.87
CA ASN A 137 -30.17 3.47 10.03
C ASN A 137 -29.27 2.70 10.98
N ARG A 138 -27.97 2.86 10.76
CA ARG A 138 -26.94 2.25 11.59
C ARG A 138 -25.85 3.24 11.90
N THR A 139 -25.37 3.18 13.15
CA THR A 139 -24.22 3.94 13.61
C THR A 139 -22.99 3.05 13.67
N PHE A 140 -21.88 3.54 13.15
CA PHE A 140 -20.57 2.89 13.17
C PHE A 140 -19.61 3.69 14.04
N THR A 141 -18.67 2.99 14.68
CA THR A 141 -17.67 3.56 15.58
C THR A 141 -16.29 3.41 14.96
N ALA A 142 -15.54 4.50 14.87
CA ALA A 142 -14.17 4.54 14.37
C ALA A 142 -13.19 3.88 15.36
N PRO A 143 -12.13 3.20 14.88
CA PRO A 143 -11.88 2.87 13.48
C PRO A 143 -12.81 1.74 12.98
N TYR A 144 -13.22 1.78 11.71
CA TYR A 144 -14.08 0.74 11.11
C TYR A 144 -13.80 0.56 9.62
N ASN A 145 -13.71 -0.71 9.20
CA ASN A 145 -13.60 -1.10 7.80
C ASN A 145 -14.92 -1.76 7.37
N ALA A 146 -15.60 -1.17 6.40
CA ALA A 146 -16.76 -1.76 5.75
C ALA A 146 -16.41 -2.04 4.29
N LEU A 147 -15.66 -3.12 4.04
CA LEU A 147 -15.15 -3.45 2.71
C LEU A 147 -16.26 -3.89 1.74
N ASN A 148 -17.37 -4.44 2.25
CA ASN A 148 -18.52 -4.81 1.43
C ASN A 148 -19.83 -4.61 2.20
N LEU A 149 -20.64 -3.66 1.77
CA LEU A 149 -21.95 -3.37 2.38
C LEU A 149 -23.05 -4.37 2.00
N GLY A 150 -22.81 -5.26 1.03
CA GLY A 150 -23.70 -6.38 0.71
C GLY A 150 -23.85 -7.38 1.86
N VAL A 151 -22.92 -7.38 2.82
CA VAL A 151 -22.98 -8.21 4.03
C VAL A 151 -23.21 -7.38 5.31
N VAL A 152 -23.44 -6.07 5.17
CA VAL A 152 -23.67 -5.16 6.29
C VAL A 152 -25.11 -4.66 6.23
N GLY A 153 -25.94 -5.08 7.18
CA GLY A 153 -27.29 -4.58 7.34
C GLY A 153 -27.38 -3.29 8.16
N TYR A 154 -28.42 -2.49 7.91
CA TYR A 154 -28.84 -1.43 8.83
C TYR A 154 -29.27 -2.01 10.17
N THR A 155 -29.90 -3.18 10.12
CA THR A 155 -30.59 -3.78 11.25
C THR A 155 -30.18 -5.25 11.40
N THR A 156 -30.31 -5.78 12.61
CA THR A 156 -30.11 -7.22 12.88
C THR A 156 -31.20 -8.11 12.26
N SER A 157 -32.26 -7.50 11.71
CA SER A 157 -33.47 -8.14 11.18
C SER A 157 -33.51 -8.28 9.64
N GLY A 158 -32.51 -7.75 8.91
CA GLY A 158 -32.25 -8.17 7.52
C GLY A 158 -32.31 -7.10 6.42
N THR A 159 -32.38 -5.80 6.72
CA THR A 159 -32.24 -4.76 5.69
C THR A 159 -30.76 -4.52 5.38
N GLU A 160 -30.24 -5.10 4.29
CA GLU A 160 -28.89 -4.82 3.79
C GLU A 160 -28.73 -3.35 3.37
N MET A 161 -27.57 -2.75 3.68
CA MET A 161 -27.21 -1.38 3.28
C MET A 161 -26.87 -1.28 1.79
N TYR A 162 -26.55 -2.42 1.17
CA TYR A 162 -26.34 -2.54 -0.27
C TYR A 162 -26.90 -3.88 -0.77
N ARG A 163 -27.57 -3.88 -1.93
CA ARG A 163 -28.13 -5.09 -2.56
C ARG A 163 -27.62 -5.21 -4.00
N THR A 164 -27.76 -6.39 -4.59
CA THR A 164 -27.39 -6.65 -6.00
C THR A 164 -28.08 -5.74 -7.03
N THR A 165 -29.16 -5.04 -6.65
CA THR A 165 -29.87 -4.07 -7.50
C THR A 165 -29.50 -2.61 -7.23
N GLY A 166 -28.49 -2.35 -6.38
CA GLY A 166 -28.03 -1.02 -5.98
C GLY A 166 -28.10 -0.79 -4.47
N GLY A 167 -27.41 0.26 -4.02
CA GLY A 167 -27.38 0.66 -2.61
C GLY A 167 -28.73 1.15 -2.10
N THR A 168 -28.86 1.26 -0.78
CA THR A 168 -30.03 1.84 -0.13
C THR A 168 -29.70 3.11 0.64
N ILE A 169 -28.44 3.53 0.69
CA ILE A 169 -28.00 4.72 1.42
C ILE A 169 -28.37 6.01 0.66
N ASN A 170 -29.18 6.84 1.32
CA ASN A 170 -29.63 8.12 0.77
C ASN A 170 -29.12 9.33 1.57
N SER A 171 -28.72 9.14 2.82
CA SER A 171 -28.16 10.21 3.64
C SER A 171 -27.14 9.69 4.65
N LEU A 172 -26.17 10.54 5.02
CA LEU A 172 -25.13 10.19 5.98
C LEU A 172 -24.65 11.41 6.77
N ARG A 173 -24.13 11.16 7.97
CA ARG A 173 -23.52 12.19 8.80
C ARG A 173 -22.42 11.66 9.71
N THR A 174 -21.44 12.52 9.99
CA THR A 174 -20.31 12.22 10.87
C THR A 174 -20.41 13.01 12.18
N GLY A 175 -19.90 12.43 13.27
CA GLY A 175 -19.70 13.10 14.55
C GLY A 175 -18.37 13.85 14.61
N PRO A 176 -18.04 14.45 15.76
CA PRO A 176 -16.69 14.93 16.02
C PRO A 176 -15.65 13.81 15.86
N ASN A 177 -14.43 14.08 15.41
CA ASN A 177 -13.36 13.07 15.27
C ASN A 177 -13.73 11.81 14.44
N ALA A 178 -14.68 11.93 13.51
CA ALA A 178 -15.08 10.85 12.60
C ALA A 178 -14.73 11.26 11.17
N TRP A 179 -13.66 10.69 10.64
CA TRP A 179 -13.14 10.98 9.30
C TRP A 179 -13.54 9.83 8.37
N LEU A 180 -14.51 10.09 7.50
CA LEU A 180 -15.17 9.04 6.71
C LEU A 180 -14.80 9.16 5.24
N ILE A 181 -14.44 8.04 4.61
CA ILE A 181 -14.32 7.92 3.16
C ILE A 181 -15.30 6.86 2.70
N VAL A 182 -16.19 7.22 1.78
CA VAL A 182 -17.13 6.28 1.15
C VAL A 182 -16.72 6.02 -0.29
N PHE A 183 -16.98 4.81 -0.77
CA PHE A 183 -16.62 4.32 -2.09
C PHE A 183 -17.84 3.75 -2.78
N ASN A 184 -17.91 3.89 -4.11
CA ASN A 184 -19.06 3.40 -4.87
C ASN A 184 -18.96 1.92 -5.29
N GLU A 185 -17.85 1.27 -4.96
CA GLU A 185 -17.63 -0.16 -5.22
C GLU A 185 -17.15 -0.83 -3.93
N ALA A 186 -17.23 -2.17 -3.90
CA ALA A 186 -16.65 -2.98 -2.83
C ALA A 186 -15.12 -2.79 -2.75
N ASP A 187 -14.55 -3.24 -1.63
CA ASP A 187 -13.11 -3.28 -1.35
C ASP A 187 -12.41 -1.91 -1.48
N CYS A 188 -13.17 -0.86 -1.18
CA CYS A 188 -12.74 0.53 -1.27
C CYS A 188 -12.25 0.91 -2.68
N ARG A 189 -13.00 0.55 -3.73
CA ARG A 189 -12.65 0.86 -5.13
C ARG A 189 -13.54 1.94 -5.74
N GLY A 190 -13.18 2.37 -6.94
CA GLY A 190 -13.93 3.36 -7.72
C GLY A 190 -13.81 4.80 -7.21
N CYS A 191 -14.87 5.57 -7.43
CA CYS A 191 -15.03 6.93 -6.93
C CYS A 191 -15.01 6.96 -5.41
N ALA A 192 -14.47 8.04 -4.84
CA ALA A 192 -14.40 8.22 -3.40
C ALA A 192 -14.95 9.60 -2.98
N LEU A 193 -15.67 9.63 -1.86
CA LEU A 193 -16.11 10.87 -1.22
C LEU A 193 -15.56 10.93 0.21
N ARG A 194 -14.78 11.98 0.47
CA ARG A 194 -14.30 12.33 1.82
C ARG A 194 -15.35 13.16 2.54
N VAL A 195 -15.70 12.72 3.75
CA VAL A 195 -16.68 13.34 4.62
C VAL A 195 -15.98 13.71 5.92
N THR A 196 -15.71 15.01 6.10
CA THR A 196 -15.02 15.54 7.28
C THR A 196 -15.88 15.43 8.54
N PRO A 197 -15.30 15.51 9.75
CA PRO A 197 -16.06 15.48 11.00
C PRO A 197 -17.18 16.54 11.05
N ASN A 198 -18.29 16.21 11.70
CA ASN A 198 -19.50 17.05 11.84
C ASN A 198 -20.21 17.40 10.53
N THR A 199 -20.00 16.64 9.47
CA THR A 199 -20.65 16.86 8.17
C THR A 199 -22.02 16.20 8.12
N LYS A 200 -22.97 16.86 7.44
CA LYS A 200 -24.34 16.39 7.22
C LYS A 200 -24.64 16.37 5.72
N HIS A 201 -24.78 15.19 5.15
CA HIS A 201 -25.32 15.00 3.80
C HIS A 201 -26.73 14.43 3.93
N GLY A 202 -27.72 15.32 4.02
CA GLY A 202 -29.14 14.94 4.18
C GLY A 202 -29.77 14.37 2.92
N ASP A 203 -29.15 14.56 1.75
CA ASP A 203 -29.64 14.04 0.48
C ASP A 203 -28.45 13.87 -0.48
N LEU A 204 -28.05 12.62 -0.70
CA LEU A 204 -26.90 12.26 -1.52
C LEU A 204 -27.11 12.52 -3.02
N ASN A 205 -28.35 12.76 -3.48
CA ASN A 205 -28.59 13.22 -4.87
C ASN A 205 -27.92 14.56 -5.16
N ASN A 206 -27.70 15.37 -4.11
CA ASN A 206 -27.13 16.71 -4.25
C ASN A 206 -25.60 16.71 -4.19
N ILE A 207 -24.98 15.53 -4.07
CA ILE A 207 -23.54 15.37 -3.96
C ILE A 207 -23.06 14.67 -5.24
N THR A 208 -22.34 15.40 -6.06
CA THR A 208 -21.73 14.85 -7.27
C THR A 208 -20.62 13.86 -6.91
N ARG A 209 -20.57 12.77 -7.65
CA ARG A 209 -19.55 11.72 -7.58
C ARG A 209 -18.54 11.95 -8.69
N TYR A 210 -17.27 11.97 -8.33
CA TYR A 210 -16.17 12.13 -9.27
C TYR A 210 -15.24 10.92 -9.22
N ASN A 211 -14.74 10.51 -10.38
CA ASN A 211 -13.66 9.52 -10.46
C ASN A 211 -12.30 10.16 -10.05
N LEU A 212 -11.22 9.36 -10.02
CA LEU A 212 -9.89 9.83 -9.61
C LEU A 212 -9.31 10.91 -10.56
N GLN A 213 -9.77 10.94 -11.80
CA GLN A 213 -9.41 11.95 -12.81
C GLN A 213 -10.22 13.24 -12.67
N GLY A 214 -11.20 13.28 -11.76
CA GLY A 214 -12.07 14.43 -11.51
C GLY A 214 -13.24 14.54 -12.48
N GLU A 215 -13.57 13.48 -13.20
CA GLU A 215 -14.71 13.43 -14.13
C GLU A 215 -16.01 13.07 -13.39
N ASP A 216 -17.11 13.70 -13.79
CA ASP A 216 -18.43 13.54 -13.18
C ASP A 216 -19.06 12.17 -13.57
N GLU A 217 -19.34 11.36 -12.56
CA GLU A 217 -19.92 10.01 -12.67
C GLU A 217 -21.35 9.95 -12.09
N GLY A 218 -22.04 11.10 -12.00
CA GLY A 218 -23.39 11.21 -11.45
C GLY A 218 -23.42 11.62 -9.98
N ASP A 219 -24.45 11.19 -9.24
CA ASP A 219 -24.63 11.52 -7.82
C ASP A 219 -24.33 10.31 -6.89
N TRP A 220 -24.27 10.56 -5.58
CA TRP A 220 -23.95 9.52 -4.58
C TRP A 220 -25.14 8.70 -4.09
N LYS A 221 -26.37 8.98 -4.53
CA LYS A 221 -27.56 8.27 -4.05
C LYS A 221 -27.51 6.80 -4.40
N ASN A 222 -27.66 5.93 -3.39
CA ASN A 222 -27.67 4.49 -3.57
C ASN A 222 -26.39 3.94 -4.22
N GLN A 223 -25.29 4.71 -4.17
CA GLN A 223 -24.04 4.34 -4.81
C GLN A 223 -23.01 3.76 -3.85
N ILE A 224 -23.13 4.01 -2.54
CA ILE A 224 -22.10 3.63 -1.57
C ILE A 224 -22.13 2.11 -1.34
N GLU A 225 -21.03 1.43 -1.63
CA GLU A 225 -20.88 -0.03 -1.48
C GLU A 225 -19.79 -0.42 -0.47
N SER A 226 -18.84 0.48 -0.17
CA SER A 226 -17.87 0.28 0.91
C SER A 226 -17.48 1.61 1.55
N PHE A 227 -16.92 1.55 2.77
CA PHE A 227 -16.41 2.74 3.45
C PHE A 227 -15.31 2.44 4.47
N LEU A 228 -14.51 3.46 4.76
CA LEU A 228 -13.49 3.49 5.79
C LEU A 228 -13.77 4.63 6.76
N LEU A 229 -13.78 4.35 8.06
CA LEU A 229 -14.03 5.32 9.10
C LEU A 229 -12.81 5.41 10.03
N TYR A 230 -12.11 6.53 9.98
CA TYR A 230 -10.93 6.81 10.79
C TYR A 230 -11.27 7.63 12.04
N ASN A 231 -10.57 7.34 13.14
CA ASN A 231 -10.69 8.05 14.42
C ASN A 231 -9.77 9.29 14.52
N LYS A 232 -8.90 9.47 13.53
CA LYS A 232 -8.04 10.63 13.31
C LYS A 232 -8.00 10.97 11.82
N GLU A 233 -7.58 12.19 11.50
CA GLU A 233 -7.36 12.60 10.12
C GLU A 233 -6.23 11.75 9.52
N PRO A 234 -6.47 10.97 8.44
CA PRO A 234 -5.39 10.32 7.71
C PRO A 234 -4.48 11.39 7.08
N GLU A 235 -3.16 11.19 7.06
CA GLU A 235 -2.27 12.21 6.50
C GLU A 235 -2.46 12.43 4.99
N PHE A 236 -2.90 11.39 4.27
CA PHE A 236 -3.29 11.52 2.86
C PHE A 236 -4.56 12.36 2.63
N TRP A 237 -5.26 12.78 3.69
CA TRP A 237 -6.53 13.52 3.58
C TRP A 237 -6.39 14.85 2.83
N SER A 238 -5.20 15.44 2.89
CA SER A 238 -4.86 16.68 2.18
C SER A 238 -4.48 16.49 0.71
N THR A 239 -4.22 15.25 0.28
CA THR A 239 -3.85 14.95 -1.12
C THR A 239 -5.09 14.90 -2.00
N GLY A 240 -4.92 14.72 -3.32
CA GLY A 240 -6.05 14.45 -4.23
C GLY A 240 -6.68 13.06 -4.09
N TYR A 241 -6.07 12.15 -3.32
CA TYR A 241 -6.33 10.70 -3.41
C TYR A 241 -6.85 10.08 -2.10
N PRO A 242 -7.81 9.15 -2.14
CA PRO A 242 -8.43 8.57 -0.93
C PRO A 242 -7.50 7.63 -0.11
N ARG A 243 -6.21 7.58 -0.45
CA ARG A 243 -5.16 6.72 0.09
C ARG A 243 -3.79 7.26 -0.31
N PRO A 244 -2.67 6.77 0.27
CA PRO A 244 -1.38 6.84 -0.39
C PRO A 244 -1.51 6.24 -1.79
N TYR A 245 -1.18 7.02 -2.82
CA TYR A 245 -1.57 6.70 -4.18
C TYR A 245 -0.37 6.62 -5.12
N ILE A 246 -0.34 5.58 -5.94
CA ILE A 246 0.60 5.45 -7.06
C ILE A 246 -0.05 6.11 -8.27
N ASP A 247 0.43 7.29 -8.65
CA ASP A 247 0.14 7.85 -9.97
C ASP A 247 0.93 7.06 -11.02
N PHE A 248 0.22 6.19 -11.74
CA PHE A 248 0.82 5.32 -12.73
C PHE A 248 1.50 6.09 -13.87
N THR A 249 0.98 7.26 -14.26
CA THR A 249 1.64 8.08 -15.29
C THR A 249 2.97 8.62 -14.79
N THR A 250 3.01 9.09 -13.55
CA THR A 250 4.26 9.50 -12.90
C THR A 250 5.23 8.33 -12.79
N LEU A 251 4.78 7.17 -12.32
CA LEU A 251 5.60 5.95 -12.24
C LEU A 251 6.16 5.54 -13.60
N PHE A 252 5.32 5.52 -14.65
CA PHE A 252 5.70 5.18 -16.01
C PHE A 252 6.86 6.05 -16.51
N ASN A 253 6.79 7.36 -16.25
CA ASN A 253 7.81 8.32 -16.68
C ASN A 253 9.15 8.16 -15.94
N LEU A 254 9.21 7.40 -14.83
CA LEU A 254 10.46 7.09 -14.13
C LEU A 254 11.26 5.94 -14.78
N TYR A 255 10.71 5.27 -15.80
CA TYR A 255 11.40 4.21 -16.54
C TYR A 255 11.97 4.78 -17.85
N PRO A 256 13.30 4.74 -18.05
CA PRO A 256 13.88 5.19 -19.30
C PRO A 256 13.73 4.14 -20.39
N GLY A 257 13.56 4.58 -21.64
CA GLY A 257 13.53 3.70 -22.81
C GLY A 257 12.30 2.79 -22.89
N THR A 258 11.15 3.21 -22.34
CA THR A 258 9.89 2.49 -22.49
C THR A 258 9.50 2.34 -23.96
N THR A 259 8.96 1.18 -24.34
CA THR A 259 8.55 0.85 -25.71
C THR A 259 7.06 1.03 -25.97
N ASN A 260 6.29 1.29 -24.92
CA ASN A 260 4.83 1.44 -24.95
C ASN A 260 4.41 2.80 -24.36
N THR A 261 3.13 2.96 -24.00
CA THR A 261 2.59 4.21 -23.44
C THR A 261 1.93 3.98 -22.09
N SER A 262 1.82 5.03 -21.27
CA SER A 262 1.21 4.93 -19.93
C SER A 262 -0.28 4.57 -19.95
N SER A 263 -0.97 4.66 -21.09
CA SER A 263 -2.37 4.23 -21.23
C SER A 263 -2.55 2.72 -21.46
N ASP A 264 -1.45 1.96 -21.50
CA ASP A 264 -1.51 0.50 -21.67
C ASP A 264 -1.60 -0.25 -20.34
N ASP A 265 -1.75 0.47 -19.21
CA ASP A 265 -1.76 -0.04 -17.82
C ASP A 265 -0.57 -0.98 -17.52
N LYS A 266 0.55 -0.67 -18.19
CA LYS A 266 1.76 -1.48 -18.23
C LYS A 266 2.98 -0.63 -18.56
N ILE A 267 4.11 -0.96 -17.97
CA ILE A 267 5.42 -0.41 -18.33
C ILE A 267 6.19 -1.52 -19.03
N THR A 268 6.54 -1.32 -20.29
CA THR A 268 7.38 -2.24 -21.06
C THR A 268 8.67 -1.54 -21.42
N TYR A 269 9.81 -2.12 -21.06
CA TYR A 269 11.11 -1.61 -21.46
C TYR A 269 12.10 -2.76 -21.66
N VAL A 270 13.11 -2.50 -22.48
CA VAL A 270 14.04 -3.52 -22.95
C VAL A 270 15.42 -3.21 -22.41
N ILE A 271 16.06 -4.19 -21.78
CA ILE A 271 17.46 -4.14 -21.37
C ILE A 271 18.15 -5.27 -22.14
N GLU A 272 19.20 -4.94 -22.89
CA GLU A 272 19.84 -5.89 -23.82
C GLU A 272 18.84 -6.50 -24.83
N ASP A 273 18.54 -7.80 -24.68
CA ASP A 273 17.63 -8.62 -25.48
C ASP A 273 16.43 -9.12 -24.65
N ALA A 274 16.35 -8.68 -23.39
CA ALA A 274 15.32 -9.02 -22.44
C ALA A 274 14.25 -7.92 -22.37
N THR A 275 12.98 -8.32 -22.49
CA THR A 275 11.85 -7.40 -22.30
C THR A 275 11.26 -7.61 -20.92
N TYR A 276 11.21 -6.54 -20.13
CA TYR A 276 10.55 -6.50 -18.84
C TYR A 276 9.22 -5.79 -18.95
N LYS A 277 8.23 -6.30 -18.23
CA LYS A 277 6.88 -5.77 -18.15
C LYS A 277 6.52 -5.62 -16.68
N ILE A 278 6.08 -4.44 -16.28
CA ILE A 278 5.50 -4.17 -14.97
C ILE A 278 4.04 -3.80 -15.21
N ASP A 279 3.11 -4.56 -14.63
CA ASP A 279 1.70 -4.21 -14.67
C ASP A 279 1.45 -2.96 -13.79
N GLU A 280 0.42 -2.17 -14.09
CA GLU A 280 0.01 -1.10 -13.19
C GLU A 280 -0.19 -1.65 -11.76
N PRO A 281 0.47 -1.07 -10.74
CA PRO A 281 0.30 -1.48 -9.35
C PRO A 281 -1.18 -1.47 -8.92
N GLU A 282 -1.71 -2.63 -8.54
CA GLU A 282 -3.12 -2.77 -8.16
C GLU A 282 -3.30 -2.47 -6.67
N VAL A 283 -4.33 -1.68 -6.30
CA VAL A 283 -4.73 -1.58 -4.89
C VAL A 283 -5.41 -2.88 -4.47
N ALA A 284 -4.72 -3.65 -3.64
CA ALA A 284 -5.22 -4.92 -3.13
C ALA A 284 -6.13 -4.73 -1.91
N ALA A 285 -5.76 -3.84 -0.97
CA ALA A 285 -6.54 -3.58 0.23
C ALA A 285 -6.22 -2.21 0.86
N GLN A 286 -7.16 -1.68 1.65
CA GLN A 286 -6.97 -0.51 2.49
C GLN A 286 -7.69 -0.71 3.82
N ALA A 287 -7.07 -0.26 4.92
CA ALA A 287 -7.59 -0.44 6.27
C ALA A 287 -7.44 0.82 7.13
N THR A 288 -8.32 0.92 8.14
CA THR A 288 -8.28 1.91 9.24
C THR A 288 -7.73 1.31 10.55
N THR A 289 -7.41 0.01 10.52
CA THR A 289 -6.94 -0.80 11.65
C THR A 289 -5.76 -1.64 11.21
N GLN A 290 -4.97 -2.12 12.17
CA GLN A 290 -3.87 -3.06 11.90
C GLN A 290 -4.33 -4.31 11.13
N VAL A 291 -5.44 -4.91 11.56
CA VAL A 291 -5.95 -6.18 11.03
C VAL A 291 -7.25 -5.93 10.27
N ILE A 292 -7.42 -6.59 9.13
CA ILE A 292 -8.71 -6.76 8.47
C ILE A 292 -9.13 -8.23 8.55
N SER A 293 -10.40 -8.47 8.89
CA SER A 293 -10.94 -9.82 9.03
C SER A 293 -11.37 -10.37 7.66
N ASP A 294 -10.43 -10.50 6.73
CA ASP A 294 -10.68 -11.16 5.45
C ASP A 294 -10.03 -12.53 5.41
N TYR A 295 -10.81 -13.52 4.96
CA TYR A 295 -10.46 -14.95 4.96
C TYR A 295 -9.34 -15.31 3.97
N TYR A 296 -8.91 -14.36 3.13
CA TYR A 296 -8.01 -14.58 2.00
C TYR A 296 -6.64 -13.90 2.14
N ILE A 297 -6.36 -13.31 3.29
CA ILE A 297 -5.17 -12.50 3.49
C ILE A 297 -4.23 -13.22 4.47
N ASN A 298 -3.11 -13.72 3.95
CA ASN A 298 -2.03 -14.33 4.74
C ASN A 298 -0.94 -13.29 5.10
N ASP A 299 -1.31 -12.01 5.24
CA ASP A 299 -0.37 -10.93 5.59
C ASP A 299 0.12 -11.10 7.05
N ASP A 300 1.37 -10.72 7.31
CA ASP A 300 1.83 -10.44 8.66
C ASP A 300 1.32 -9.07 9.10
N PHE A 301 0.18 -9.06 9.79
CA PHE A 301 -0.38 -7.83 10.34
C PHE A 301 0.40 -7.27 11.53
N SER A 302 1.28 -8.05 12.17
CA SER A 302 1.95 -7.62 13.42
C SER A 302 2.91 -6.45 13.21
N VAL A 303 3.40 -6.29 11.97
CA VAL A 303 4.30 -5.21 11.55
C VAL A 303 3.57 -4.00 10.97
N LEU A 304 2.25 -4.10 10.74
CA LEU A 304 1.47 -3.01 10.14
C LEU A 304 1.03 -1.98 11.19
N PRO A 305 0.83 -0.70 10.80
CA PRO A 305 0.37 0.35 11.72
C PRO A 305 -1.02 0.09 12.30
N GLU A 306 -1.21 0.42 13.58
CA GLU A 306 -2.51 0.29 14.26
C GLU A 306 -3.59 1.24 13.73
N ASP A 307 -3.18 2.33 13.10
CA ASP A 307 -4.04 3.39 12.60
C ASP A 307 -4.41 3.26 11.11
N GLY A 308 -4.00 2.17 10.47
CA GLY A 308 -4.37 1.84 9.09
C GLY A 308 -3.23 1.93 8.09
N TRP A 309 -3.48 1.35 6.93
CA TRP A 309 -2.49 1.11 5.88
C TRP A 309 -3.18 0.90 4.53
N THR A 310 -2.40 0.95 3.45
CA THR A 310 -2.80 0.66 2.08
C THR A 310 -1.81 -0.33 1.47
N LYS A 311 -2.35 -1.37 0.84
CA LYS A 311 -1.59 -2.46 0.21
C LYS A 311 -1.69 -2.35 -1.31
N TYR A 312 -0.54 -2.38 -1.97
CA TYR A 312 -0.41 -2.46 -3.41
C TYR A 312 0.19 -3.81 -3.80
N HIS A 313 -0.42 -4.46 -4.78
CA HIS A 313 0.14 -5.65 -5.43
C HIS A 313 0.94 -5.23 -6.65
N ILE A 314 2.19 -5.67 -6.73
CA ILE A 314 3.09 -5.43 -7.86
C ILE A 314 3.28 -6.74 -8.61
N SER A 315 3.00 -6.74 -9.91
CA SER A 315 3.28 -7.88 -10.79
C SER A 315 4.22 -7.48 -11.91
N MET A 316 5.23 -8.30 -12.12
CA MET A 316 6.30 -8.09 -13.07
C MET A 316 6.52 -9.38 -13.86
N SER A 317 6.85 -9.24 -15.14
CA SER A 317 7.27 -10.37 -15.96
C SER A 317 8.42 -10.01 -16.87
N HIS A 318 9.16 -11.05 -17.26
CA HIS A 318 10.27 -10.98 -18.17
C HIS A 318 10.01 -11.97 -19.32
N GLU A 319 10.03 -11.49 -20.56
CA GLU A 319 9.83 -12.31 -21.76
C GLU A 319 11.17 -12.79 -22.33
N ASN A 320 11.45 -14.08 -22.18
CA ASN A 320 12.58 -14.73 -22.84
C ASN A 320 12.26 -15.01 -24.32
N THR A 321 13.28 -14.92 -25.17
CA THR A 321 13.20 -15.26 -26.61
C THR A 321 12.78 -16.72 -26.89
N GLY A 322 12.81 -17.60 -25.88
CA GLY A 322 12.38 -19.00 -25.93
C GLY A 322 10.92 -19.30 -25.53
N GLY A 323 10.09 -18.29 -25.28
CA GLY A 323 8.66 -18.48 -24.93
C GLY A 323 8.40 -18.94 -23.49
N ARG A 324 9.32 -18.64 -22.56
CA ARG A 324 9.21 -18.95 -21.13
C ARG A 324 9.30 -17.65 -20.34
N ASN A 325 8.17 -17.18 -19.81
CA ASN A 325 8.13 -15.91 -19.09
C ASN A 325 8.42 -16.14 -17.60
N ASP A 326 9.41 -15.43 -17.08
CA ASP A 326 9.62 -15.32 -15.63
C ASP A 326 8.61 -14.30 -15.08
N LYS A 327 8.18 -14.49 -13.84
CA LYS A 327 7.28 -13.59 -13.13
C LYS A 327 7.79 -13.35 -11.73
N ALA A 328 7.67 -12.10 -11.28
CA ALA A 328 7.87 -11.71 -9.90
C ALA A 328 6.65 -10.93 -9.42
N GLU A 329 6.16 -11.25 -8.23
CA GLU A 329 4.98 -10.64 -7.61
C GLU A 329 5.32 -10.34 -6.16
N PHE A 330 4.85 -9.21 -5.64
CA PHE A 330 5.03 -8.86 -4.22
C PHE A 330 4.04 -7.78 -3.80
N ASP A 331 3.79 -7.69 -2.51
CA ASP A 331 2.89 -6.72 -1.91
C ASP A 331 3.66 -5.63 -1.18
N MET A 332 3.35 -4.36 -1.46
CA MET A 332 3.92 -3.21 -0.76
C MET A 332 2.87 -2.56 0.14
N PHE A 333 3.20 -2.36 1.42
CA PHE A 333 2.32 -1.75 2.41
C PHE A 333 2.78 -0.35 2.76
N PHE A 334 1.86 0.60 2.74
CA PHE A 334 2.10 1.98 3.09
C PHE A 334 1.20 2.39 4.25
N ASP A 335 1.73 3.14 5.22
CA ASP A 335 0.89 3.77 6.23
C ASP A 335 0.06 4.92 5.64
N ASN A 336 -0.82 5.53 6.44
CA ASN A 336 -1.65 6.65 5.98
C ASN A 336 -0.85 7.91 5.61
N SER A 337 0.45 7.92 5.88
CA SER A 337 1.40 8.99 5.59
C SER A 337 2.13 8.77 4.26
N GLY A 338 1.99 7.59 3.65
CA GLY A 338 2.71 7.19 2.43
C GLY A 338 4.12 6.70 2.70
N LYS A 339 4.48 6.42 3.95
CA LYS A 339 5.71 5.72 4.30
C LYS A 339 5.53 4.24 3.97
N LEU A 340 6.48 3.66 3.24
CA LEU A 340 6.58 2.20 3.10
C LEU A 340 6.78 1.63 4.51
N VAL A 341 6.01 0.61 4.89
CA VAL A 341 6.11 -0.03 6.22
C VAL A 341 6.44 -1.52 6.15
N SER A 342 6.12 -2.16 5.02
CA SER A 342 6.42 -3.57 4.81
C SER A 342 6.36 -3.90 3.32
N ILE A 343 7.15 -4.89 2.91
CA ILE A 343 6.97 -5.61 1.65
C ILE A 343 6.81 -7.07 2.04
N GLN A 344 5.77 -7.73 1.52
CA GLN A 344 5.42 -9.11 1.88
C GLN A 344 5.10 -9.92 0.63
N HIS A 345 4.97 -11.24 0.78
CA HIS A 345 4.47 -12.14 -0.26
C HIS A 345 5.29 -12.07 -1.54
N PHE A 346 6.60 -11.97 -1.40
CA PHE A 346 7.50 -11.96 -2.54
C PHE A 346 7.50 -13.33 -3.24
N GLU A 347 6.86 -13.45 -4.40
CA GLU A 347 6.86 -14.65 -5.23
C GLU A 347 7.71 -14.43 -6.49
N TRP A 348 8.55 -15.39 -6.84
CA TRP A 348 9.20 -15.43 -8.15
C TRP A 348 9.05 -16.83 -8.76
N SER A 349 8.38 -16.89 -9.90
CA SER A 349 8.31 -18.09 -10.74
C SER A 349 9.12 -17.91 -12.02
N SER A 350 10.03 -18.83 -12.31
CA SER A 350 10.66 -18.90 -13.64
C SER A 350 10.06 -20.07 -14.40
N ASN A 351 9.24 -19.80 -15.42
CA ASN A 351 8.65 -20.85 -16.26
C ASN A 351 9.69 -21.58 -17.15
N GLY A 352 10.98 -21.45 -16.82
CA GLY A 352 12.08 -22.19 -17.44
C GLY A 352 13.09 -22.85 -16.50
N ALA A 353 13.12 -22.61 -15.18
CA ALA A 353 14.13 -23.23 -14.33
C ALA A 353 13.77 -23.50 -12.85
N TYR A 354 12.92 -22.73 -12.16
CA TYR A 354 12.62 -22.96 -10.73
C TYR A 354 11.48 -22.08 -10.15
N ASN A 355 10.87 -22.58 -9.06
CA ASN A 355 10.01 -21.83 -8.13
C ASN A 355 10.82 -21.45 -6.89
N ILE A 356 10.97 -20.17 -6.55
CA ILE A 356 11.54 -19.79 -5.24
C ILE A 356 10.66 -20.39 -4.14
N SER A 357 11.26 -21.12 -3.18
CA SER A 357 10.48 -21.84 -2.17
C SER A 357 9.84 -20.87 -1.18
N GLN A 358 8.59 -21.13 -0.77
CA GLN A 358 7.86 -20.35 0.24
C GLN A 358 8.66 -20.07 1.52
N ALA A 359 9.55 -20.98 1.94
CA ALA A 359 10.37 -20.79 3.14
C ALA A 359 11.39 -19.64 3.01
N LEU A 360 11.85 -19.31 1.81
CA LEU A 360 12.69 -18.13 1.57
C LEU A 360 11.84 -16.86 1.48
N ILE A 361 10.62 -16.97 0.93
CA ILE A 361 9.64 -15.88 0.93
C ILE A 361 9.37 -15.48 2.39
N THR A 362 9.16 -16.45 3.27
CA THR A 362 9.03 -16.25 4.71
C THR A 362 10.30 -15.67 5.35
N ILE A 363 11.52 -15.97 4.86
CA ILE A 363 12.77 -15.38 5.38
C ILE A 363 12.93 -13.93 4.91
N VAL A 364 12.64 -13.59 3.66
CA VAL A 364 12.64 -12.18 3.19
C VAL A 364 11.56 -11.38 3.93
N ASP A 365 10.39 -11.98 4.14
CA ASP A 365 9.29 -11.40 4.91
C ASP A 365 9.66 -11.24 6.42
N ASP A 366 10.39 -12.20 7.03
CA ASP A 366 10.81 -12.17 8.45
C ASP A 366 12.12 -11.36 8.70
N GLU A 367 13.07 -11.34 7.76
CA GLU A 367 14.42 -10.75 7.87
C GLU A 367 14.55 -9.36 7.24
N ALA A 368 13.56 -8.84 6.51
CA ALA A 368 13.48 -7.40 6.18
C ALA A 368 13.56 -6.48 7.42
N TRP A 369 13.45 -7.07 8.61
CA TRP A 369 13.57 -6.41 9.91
C TRP A 369 14.99 -6.41 10.52
N LEU A 370 15.92 -7.24 10.03
CA LEU A 370 17.21 -7.44 10.68
C LEU A 370 18.36 -7.20 9.70
N LEU A 371 18.87 -5.96 9.60
CA LEU A 371 20.31 -5.61 9.52
C LEU A 371 20.57 -4.14 9.10
N GLY A 372 21.03 -3.32 10.06
CA GLY A 372 22.33 -2.63 9.90
C GLY A 372 22.44 -1.22 9.29
N THR A 373 22.08 -0.19 10.06
CA THR A 373 22.74 1.15 10.14
C THR A 373 23.12 1.83 8.81
N ILE A 374 22.13 2.42 8.14
CA ILE A 374 22.37 3.71 7.45
C ILE A 374 22.38 4.78 8.55
N GLY A 375 23.45 5.59 8.60
CA GLY A 375 23.64 6.58 9.68
C GLY A 375 22.43 7.50 9.86
N ALA A 376 22.24 8.05 11.06
CA ALA A 376 21.09 8.90 11.39
C ALA A 376 20.99 10.13 10.47
N LEU A 377 20.27 10.00 9.36
CA LEU A 377 20.05 11.05 8.34
C LEU A 377 19.36 12.28 8.95
N GLU A 378 18.60 12.12 10.03
CA GLU A 378 18.02 13.21 10.82
C GLU A 378 19.04 14.24 11.29
N THR A 379 20.26 13.80 11.65
CA THR A 379 21.34 14.71 12.09
C THR A 379 21.81 15.64 10.97
N LEU A 380 21.40 15.36 9.74
CA LEU A 380 21.66 16.14 8.55
C LEU A 380 20.52 17.13 8.25
N GLY A 381 19.55 17.33 9.15
CA GLY A 381 18.41 18.21 8.89
C GLY A 381 17.42 17.68 7.85
N ILE A 382 17.52 16.39 7.52
CA ILE A 382 16.52 15.64 6.75
C ILE A 382 15.32 15.40 7.67
N SER A 383 14.10 15.49 7.14
CA SER A 383 12.90 15.14 7.93
C SER A 383 12.92 13.66 8.31
N GLU A 384 12.61 13.35 9.58
CA GLU A 384 12.55 11.99 10.13
C GLU A 384 11.71 11.05 9.25
N GLU A 385 10.55 11.50 8.78
CA GLU A 385 9.63 10.68 7.99
C GLU A 385 10.18 10.26 6.61
N VAL A 386 10.99 11.12 5.98
CA VAL A 386 11.61 10.83 4.68
C VAL A 386 12.90 10.02 4.85
N ALA A 387 13.66 10.28 5.92
CA ALA A 387 14.84 9.50 6.29
C ALA A 387 14.48 8.03 6.54
N ASP A 388 13.47 7.76 7.36
CA ASP A 388 13.06 6.40 7.68
C ASP A 388 12.61 5.63 6.45
N GLY A 389 11.77 6.23 5.60
CA GLY A 389 11.29 5.55 4.40
C GLY A 389 12.42 5.23 3.41
N PHE A 390 13.41 6.12 3.29
CA PHE A 390 14.61 5.89 2.49
C PHE A 390 15.42 4.69 3.01
N VAL A 391 15.66 4.61 4.33
CA VAL A 391 16.41 3.51 4.95
C VAL A 391 15.70 2.17 4.72
N GLN A 392 14.38 2.12 4.92
CA GLN A 392 13.61 0.90 4.73
C GLN A 392 13.66 0.36 3.30
N VAL A 393 13.64 1.25 2.30
CA VAL A 393 13.83 0.84 0.90
C VAL A 393 15.21 0.19 0.74
N PHE A 394 16.28 0.85 1.21
CA PHE A 394 17.63 0.33 1.05
C PHE A 394 17.83 -1.02 1.74
N ASP A 395 17.37 -1.16 2.99
CA ASP A 395 17.48 -2.41 3.75
C ASP A 395 16.79 -3.56 3.01
N PHE A 396 15.54 -3.35 2.56
CA PHE A 396 14.82 -4.36 1.78
C PHE A 396 15.56 -4.74 0.50
N LEU A 397 16.02 -3.74 -0.27
CA LEU A 397 16.74 -3.99 -1.52
C LEU A 397 17.98 -4.86 -1.27
N THR A 398 18.72 -4.61 -0.18
CA THR A 398 19.91 -5.38 0.12
C THR A 398 19.62 -6.83 0.51
N THR A 399 18.58 -7.06 1.31
CA THR A 399 18.14 -8.41 1.72
C THR A 399 17.63 -9.19 0.52
N ALA A 400 16.67 -8.63 -0.22
CA ALA A 400 16.12 -9.24 -1.42
C ALA A 400 17.24 -9.56 -2.44
N PHE A 401 18.21 -8.65 -2.62
CA PHE A 401 19.32 -8.89 -3.52
C PHE A 401 20.17 -10.10 -3.11
N ASN A 402 20.48 -10.29 -1.83
CA ASN A 402 21.24 -11.46 -1.37
C ASN A 402 20.46 -12.77 -1.54
N ASP A 403 19.24 -12.79 -1.03
CA ASP A 403 18.48 -14.03 -0.88
C ASP A 403 18.09 -14.57 -2.24
N ILE A 404 17.65 -13.67 -3.14
CA ILE A 404 17.27 -14.04 -4.49
C ILE A 404 18.49 -14.42 -5.34
N SER A 405 19.59 -13.64 -5.28
CA SER A 405 20.82 -13.97 -6.03
C SER A 405 21.33 -15.38 -5.71
N SER A 406 21.07 -15.86 -4.49
CA SER A 406 21.54 -17.17 -4.01
C SER A 406 20.82 -18.34 -4.67
N LEU A 407 19.62 -18.08 -5.18
CA LEU A 407 18.71 -19.07 -5.72
C LEU A 407 18.57 -18.99 -7.24
N VAL A 408 18.99 -17.90 -7.88
CA VAL A 408 19.04 -17.82 -9.35
C VAL A 408 20.16 -18.73 -9.89
N TYR A 409 19.84 -20.00 -10.10
CA TYR A 409 20.82 -21.06 -10.42
C TYR A 409 21.08 -21.20 -11.93
N ARG A 410 22.37 -21.08 -12.31
CA ARG A 410 23.17 -21.65 -13.44
C ARG A 410 22.59 -21.93 -14.84
N LYS A 411 21.32 -21.65 -15.17
CA LYS A 411 20.71 -22.04 -16.46
C LYS A 411 19.90 -20.95 -17.15
N THR A 412 20.06 -19.70 -16.75
CA THR A 412 19.40 -18.59 -17.44
C THR A 412 20.13 -18.35 -18.75
N ASP A 413 19.39 -18.07 -19.83
CA ASP A 413 19.96 -17.60 -21.10
C ASP A 413 20.64 -16.23 -20.89
N ASN A 414 21.10 -15.56 -21.96
CA ASN A 414 21.95 -14.36 -21.98
C ASN A 414 21.52 -13.18 -21.07
N GLY A 415 21.57 -13.37 -19.74
CA GLY A 415 21.43 -12.37 -18.69
C GLY A 415 20.04 -11.82 -18.36
N GLY A 416 18.99 -12.08 -19.15
CA GLY A 416 17.66 -11.51 -18.90
C GLY A 416 17.04 -11.89 -17.55
N SER A 417 17.01 -13.18 -17.21
CA SER A 417 16.47 -13.61 -15.91
C SER A 417 17.35 -13.20 -14.72
N TYR A 418 18.66 -13.10 -14.91
CA TYR A 418 19.59 -12.72 -13.85
C TYR A 418 19.53 -11.21 -13.54
N TYR A 419 19.30 -10.38 -14.57
CA TYR A 419 19.10 -8.94 -14.40
C TYR A 419 17.69 -8.56 -13.90
N PHE A 420 16.76 -9.52 -13.82
CA PHE A 420 15.41 -9.26 -13.31
C PHE A 420 15.40 -8.81 -11.84
N LEU A 421 16.41 -9.23 -11.06
CA LEU A 421 16.57 -8.82 -9.66
C LEU A 421 16.85 -7.30 -9.50
N PRO A 422 17.83 -6.70 -10.20
CA PRO A 422 17.95 -5.24 -10.30
C PRO A 422 16.66 -4.52 -10.71
N VAL A 423 15.93 -5.07 -11.70
CA VAL A 423 14.68 -4.47 -12.19
C VAL A 423 13.62 -4.42 -11.08
N ILE A 424 13.51 -5.47 -10.26
CA ILE A 424 12.65 -5.50 -9.07
C ILE A 424 13.08 -4.43 -8.07
N CYS A 425 14.38 -4.33 -7.79
CA CYS A 425 14.93 -3.35 -6.86
C CYS A 425 14.62 -1.91 -7.28
N HIS A 426 14.82 -1.59 -8.57
CA HIS A 426 14.50 -0.28 -9.10
C HIS A 426 12.99 -0.01 -9.10
N THR A 427 12.15 -1.04 -9.31
CA THR A 427 10.69 -0.91 -9.30
C THR A 427 10.16 -0.53 -7.92
N ILE A 428 10.64 -1.19 -6.86
CA ILE A 428 10.31 -0.85 -5.48
C ILE A 428 10.65 0.61 -5.18
N ASN A 429 11.85 1.05 -5.56
CA ASN A 429 12.29 2.42 -5.33
C ASN A 429 11.44 3.46 -6.10
N ARG A 430 11.07 3.17 -7.36
CA ARG A 430 10.24 4.05 -8.19
C ARG A 430 8.80 4.13 -7.68
N VAL A 431 8.22 3.02 -7.24
CA VAL A 431 6.88 2.96 -6.63
C VAL A 431 6.85 3.79 -5.34
N TYR A 432 7.81 3.58 -4.43
CA TYR A 432 7.92 4.35 -3.19
C TYR A 432 8.04 5.85 -3.47
N SER A 433 8.89 6.24 -4.41
CA SER A 433 9.12 7.65 -4.74
C SER A 433 7.88 8.34 -5.32
N THR A 434 7.06 7.61 -6.07
CA THR A 434 5.79 8.12 -6.61
C THR A 434 4.82 8.44 -5.48
N ILE A 435 4.66 7.52 -4.51
CA ILE A 435 3.79 7.74 -3.35
C ILE A 435 4.32 8.91 -2.53
N ALA A 436 5.60 8.92 -2.14
CA ALA A 436 6.18 9.99 -1.33
C ALA A 436 5.98 11.38 -1.96
N GLY A 437 6.06 11.47 -3.29
CA GLY A 437 5.80 12.71 -4.04
C GLY A 437 4.39 13.27 -3.86
N THR A 438 3.37 12.41 -3.77
CA THR A 438 1.97 12.86 -3.58
C THR A 438 1.73 13.59 -2.25
N PHE A 439 2.57 13.36 -1.25
CA PHE A 439 2.48 14.00 0.07
C PHE A 439 3.28 15.29 0.18
N ASN A 440 3.98 15.72 -0.88
CA ASN A 440 4.82 16.92 -0.91
C ASN A 440 5.73 17.04 0.32
N ARG A 441 6.31 15.92 0.76
CA ARG A 441 7.16 15.85 1.94
C ARG A 441 8.45 16.61 1.65
N PRO A 442 8.74 17.72 2.35
CA PRO A 442 10.01 18.40 2.15
C PRO A 442 11.12 17.45 2.60
N ALA A 443 12.07 17.14 1.72
CA ALA A 443 13.17 16.25 2.07
C ALA A 443 14.00 16.78 3.26
N TYR A 444 14.05 18.11 3.42
CA TYR A 444 14.80 18.79 4.47
C TYR A 444 13.86 19.57 5.41
N ALA A 445 14.12 19.50 6.71
CA ALA A 445 13.36 20.19 7.75
C ALA A 445 13.42 21.73 7.64
N SER A 446 14.42 22.27 6.94
CA SER A 446 14.54 23.71 6.66
C SER A 446 14.51 23.98 5.16
N SER A 447 13.64 24.90 4.75
CA SER A 447 13.58 25.40 3.37
C SER A 447 14.82 26.20 2.94
N SER A 448 15.67 26.61 3.90
CA SER A 448 16.94 27.29 3.62
C SER A 448 18.13 26.33 3.49
N ASP A 449 17.92 25.02 3.57
CA ASP A 449 19.00 24.06 3.34
C ASP A 449 19.53 24.21 1.91
N SER A 450 20.83 24.38 1.75
CA SER A 450 21.45 24.58 0.43
C SER A 450 21.29 23.36 -0.48
N ARG A 451 21.03 22.16 0.07
CA ARG A 451 20.74 20.97 -0.75
C ARG A 451 19.37 21.02 -1.40
N ASN A 452 18.44 21.87 -0.94
CA ASN A 452 17.17 22.09 -1.61
C ASN A 452 17.33 22.58 -3.06
N SER A 453 18.44 23.25 -3.42
CA SER A 453 18.69 23.77 -4.77
C SER A 453 19.35 22.77 -5.73
N TYR A 454 19.60 21.54 -5.29
CA TYR A 454 20.26 20.52 -6.10
C TYR A 454 19.48 19.20 -6.10
N ALA A 455 19.59 18.44 -7.20
CA ALA A 455 19.09 17.07 -7.31
C ALA A 455 20.27 16.12 -7.54
N LEU A 456 20.14 14.88 -7.05
CA LEU A 456 21.06 13.81 -7.45
C LEU A 456 20.84 13.47 -8.93
N ASP A 457 21.92 13.17 -9.63
CA ASP A 457 21.90 12.74 -11.02
C ASP A 457 23.07 11.78 -11.30
N PHE A 458 23.04 11.13 -12.47
CA PHE A 458 24.09 10.24 -12.93
C PHE A 458 24.69 10.72 -14.26
N ASN A 459 25.96 11.06 -14.25
CA ASN A 459 26.67 11.55 -15.43
C ASN A 459 27.19 10.40 -16.31
N TYR A 460 26.34 9.93 -17.21
CA TYR A 460 26.68 8.85 -18.14
C TYR A 460 27.86 9.16 -19.08
N ASP A 461 28.04 10.43 -19.47
CA ASP A 461 29.12 10.86 -20.37
C ASP A 461 30.50 10.78 -19.68
N ALA A 462 30.54 10.94 -18.35
CA ALA A 462 31.77 10.83 -17.59
C ALA A 462 32.23 9.38 -17.39
N TYR A 463 31.36 8.38 -17.60
CA TYR A 463 31.61 6.99 -17.24
C TYR A 463 32.85 6.41 -17.94
N THR A 464 32.99 6.61 -19.25
CA THR A 464 34.18 6.17 -20.01
C THR A 464 35.46 6.74 -19.41
N GLY A 465 35.44 8.04 -19.07
CA GLY A 465 36.58 8.72 -18.46
C GLY A 465 36.89 8.17 -17.07
N ALA A 466 35.86 7.99 -16.24
CA ALA A 466 35.99 7.41 -14.90
C ALA A 466 36.58 5.99 -14.98
N LEU A 467 36.01 5.11 -15.80
CA LEU A 467 36.49 3.74 -15.97
C LEU A 467 37.96 3.68 -16.45
N SER A 468 38.33 4.54 -17.41
CA SER A 468 39.71 4.64 -17.90
C SER A 468 40.72 5.11 -16.84
N GLY A 469 40.25 5.81 -15.80
CA GLY A 469 41.08 6.40 -14.76
C GLY A 469 41.42 5.48 -13.58
N ILE A 470 40.80 4.29 -13.48
CA ILE A 470 40.79 3.51 -12.23
C ILE A 470 42.00 2.56 -12.04
N GLY A 471 42.91 2.45 -13.01
CA GLY A 471 44.22 1.84 -12.76
C GLY A 471 44.95 1.28 -13.98
N SER A 472 46.14 0.73 -13.74
CA SER A 472 47.07 0.23 -14.78
C SER A 472 46.64 -1.06 -15.49
N GLY A 473 45.44 -1.57 -15.21
CA GLY A 473 44.91 -2.81 -15.78
C GLY A 473 43.83 -2.61 -16.85
N VAL A 474 43.15 -1.45 -16.85
CA VAL A 474 42.09 -1.12 -17.81
C VAL A 474 42.72 -0.52 -19.07
N SER A 475 42.33 -1.03 -20.24
CA SER A 475 42.76 -0.51 -21.55
C SER A 475 41.64 -0.58 -22.59
N ASN A 476 41.84 0.06 -23.74
CA ASN A 476 40.92 0.02 -24.89
C ASN A 476 39.45 0.36 -24.54
N VAL A 477 39.23 1.27 -23.59
CA VAL A 477 37.88 1.67 -23.17
C VAL A 477 37.18 2.42 -24.32
N GLY A 478 36.08 1.84 -24.80
CA GLY A 478 35.22 2.43 -25.81
C GLY A 478 34.33 3.56 -25.29
N ALA A 479 33.49 4.09 -26.18
CA ALA A 479 32.38 4.97 -25.82
C ALA A 479 31.08 4.16 -25.76
N TRP A 480 30.05 4.73 -25.14
CA TRP A 480 28.69 4.18 -25.22
C TRP A 480 28.29 3.98 -26.68
N SER A 481 27.95 2.75 -27.02
CA SER A 481 27.54 2.39 -28.38
C SER A 481 26.51 1.28 -28.34
N LEU A 482 25.57 1.30 -29.29
CA LEU A 482 24.56 0.26 -29.42
C LEU A 482 25.24 -1.09 -29.67
N LYS A 483 24.94 -2.10 -28.85
CA LYS A 483 25.49 -3.44 -29.04
C LYS A 483 24.97 -4.04 -30.34
N SER A 484 25.88 -4.44 -31.22
CA SER A 484 25.52 -5.10 -32.48
C SER A 484 24.62 -6.32 -32.24
N GLY A 485 23.50 -6.38 -32.94
CA GLY A 485 22.52 -7.47 -32.84
C GLY A 485 21.43 -7.26 -31.80
N THR A 486 21.47 -6.18 -31.01
CA THR A 486 20.37 -5.82 -30.11
C THR A 486 19.23 -5.11 -30.85
N SER A 487 18.00 -5.34 -30.39
CA SER A 487 16.77 -4.76 -30.95
C SER A 487 16.04 -3.84 -29.96
N GLY A 488 16.67 -3.52 -28.82
CA GLY A 488 16.04 -2.79 -27.72
C GLY A 488 15.99 -1.28 -27.88
N ALA A 489 15.26 -0.65 -26.95
CA ALA A 489 15.18 0.80 -26.86
C ALA A 489 16.43 1.39 -26.20
N MET A 490 16.87 2.54 -26.70
CA MET A 490 17.89 3.34 -26.01
C MET A 490 17.30 3.83 -24.66
N PRO A 491 18.07 3.83 -23.56
CA PRO A 491 19.52 3.71 -23.54
C PRO A 491 20.10 2.32 -23.22
N PHE A 492 19.30 1.35 -22.75
CA PHE A 492 19.79 0.09 -22.16
C PHE A 492 20.32 -0.96 -23.16
N SER A 493 20.25 -0.68 -24.45
CA SER A 493 20.95 -1.50 -25.46
C SER A 493 22.38 -1.00 -25.75
N GLN A 494 22.86 0.00 -25.02
CA GLN A 494 24.23 0.51 -25.14
C GLN A 494 25.20 -0.20 -24.21
N VAL A 495 26.43 -0.36 -24.70
CA VAL A 495 27.56 -0.93 -23.95
C VAL A 495 28.81 -0.06 -24.10
N ILE A 496 29.72 -0.18 -23.15
CA ILE A 496 31.14 0.14 -23.31
C ILE A 496 31.91 -1.18 -23.32
N GLU A 497 32.63 -1.44 -24.40
CA GLU A 497 33.60 -2.53 -24.48
C GLU A 497 34.97 -2.03 -23.98
N PHE A 498 35.67 -2.85 -23.20
CA PHE A 498 37.00 -2.53 -22.66
C PHE A 498 37.82 -3.80 -22.41
N GLU A 499 39.12 -3.63 -22.21
CA GLU A 499 40.03 -4.72 -21.82
C GLU A 499 40.50 -4.55 -20.38
N TYR A 500 40.61 -5.65 -19.65
CA TYR A 500 41.33 -5.70 -18.38
C TYR A 500 42.38 -6.81 -18.41
N GLN A 501 43.66 -6.45 -18.23
CA GLN A 501 44.80 -7.40 -18.27
C GLN A 501 44.81 -8.29 -19.54
N GLY A 502 44.35 -7.76 -20.68
CA GLY A 502 44.29 -8.45 -21.97
C GLY A 502 43.07 -9.37 -22.17
N TYR A 503 42.08 -9.32 -21.27
CA TYR A 503 40.79 -10.00 -21.40
C TYR A 503 39.69 -8.99 -21.69
N ASN A 504 38.74 -9.36 -22.56
CA ASN A 504 37.65 -8.47 -22.97
C ASN A 504 36.49 -8.51 -21.97
N PHE A 505 36.00 -7.33 -21.65
CA PHE A 505 34.82 -7.13 -20.83
C PHE A 505 33.90 -6.12 -21.53
N ARG A 506 32.62 -6.16 -21.19
CA ARG A 506 31.70 -5.10 -21.54
C ARG A 506 30.87 -4.71 -20.34
N VAL A 507 30.58 -3.43 -20.23
CA VAL A 507 29.67 -2.89 -19.24
C VAL A 507 28.43 -2.36 -19.94
N TRP A 508 27.26 -2.79 -19.47
CA TRP A 508 25.97 -2.33 -19.96
C TRP A 508 25.61 -0.98 -19.35
N TYR A 509 24.78 -0.21 -20.06
CA TYR A 509 24.32 1.10 -19.60
C TYR A 509 23.70 1.01 -18.19
N PRO A 510 24.25 1.71 -17.17
CA PRO A 510 23.76 1.59 -15.80
C PRO A 510 22.30 2.03 -15.65
N GLU A 511 21.52 1.25 -14.91
CA GLU A 511 20.18 1.65 -14.51
C GLU A 511 20.23 2.46 -13.22
N VAL A 512 19.46 3.54 -13.20
CA VAL A 512 19.38 4.48 -12.09
C VAL A 512 17.92 4.72 -11.73
N SER A 513 17.62 4.71 -10.44
CA SER A 513 16.35 5.23 -9.91
C SER A 513 16.60 6.08 -8.66
N PHE A 514 15.89 7.19 -8.56
CA PHE A 514 16.04 8.15 -7.46
C PHE A 514 15.05 7.81 -6.37
N SER A 515 15.52 7.78 -5.12
CA SER A 515 14.70 7.59 -3.92
C SER A 515 14.42 8.95 -3.32
N THR A 516 13.38 9.63 -3.84
CA THR A 516 13.11 11.05 -3.56
C THR A 516 14.34 11.94 -3.82
N GLU A 517 14.57 12.99 -3.01
CA GLU A 517 15.75 13.86 -3.10
C GLU A 517 16.93 13.37 -2.24
N LEU A 518 16.78 12.24 -1.55
CA LEU A 518 17.74 11.77 -0.55
C LEU A 518 18.80 10.79 -1.07
N GLY A 519 18.50 10.09 -2.16
CA GLY A 519 19.43 9.09 -2.68
C GLY A 519 19.08 8.54 -4.04
N MET A 520 19.96 7.67 -4.50
CA MET A 520 19.97 7.08 -5.83
C MET A 520 20.36 5.61 -5.71
N VAL A 521 19.52 4.74 -6.25
CA VAL A 521 19.85 3.33 -6.47
C VAL A 521 20.45 3.23 -7.86
N MET A 522 21.60 2.58 -7.97
CA MET A 522 22.29 2.31 -9.23
C MET A 522 22.50 0.81 -9.37
N SER A 523 22.26 0.27 -10.56
CA SER A 523 22.67 -1.08 -10.89
C SER A 523 23.38 -1.14 -12.23
N CYS A 524 24.22 -2.16 -12.41
CA CYS A 524 25.01 -2.33 -13.62
C CYS A 524 25.30 -3.79 -13.88
N LYS A 525 25.18 -4.21 -15.14
CA LYS A 525 25.63 -5.51 -15.64
C LYS A 525 26.98 -5.39 -16.32
N ILE A 526 27.87 -6.33 -16.05
CA ILE A 526 29.16 -6.46 -16.72
C ILE A 526 29.29 -7.89 -17.23
N ASP A 527 29.73 -8.04 -18.47
CA ASP A 527 30.01 -9.35 -19.05
C ASP A 527 31.51 -9.55 -19.20
N TYR A 528 31.97 -10.75 -18.83
CA TYR A 528 33.28 -11.27 -19.21
C TYR A 528 33.14 -12.18 -20.42
N GLU A 529 33.78 -11.83 -21.54
CA GLU A 529 33.66 -12.56 -22.80
C GLU A 529 34.61 -13.77 -22.84
N ILE A 530 34.05 -15.00 -22.76
CA ILE A 530 34.83 -16.25 -22.73
C ILE A 530 34.92 -16.89 -24.14
N SER A 531 33.83 -16.94 -24.92
CA SER A 531 33.75 -17.29 -26.37
C SER A 531 32.29 -17.50 -26.83
N ASP A 532 32.03 -17.63 -28.14
CA ASP A 532 30.75 -17.91 -28.85
C ASP A 532 29.53 -18.23 -27.94
N ASN A 533 28.92 -17.19 -27.38
CA ASN A 533 27.67 -17.18 -26.60
C ASN A 533 27.72 -17.73 -25.16
N LYS A 534 28.86 -17.62 -24.47
CA LYS A 534 28.96 -17.83 -23.02
C LYS A 534 29.75 -16.70 -22.38
N ASP A 535 29.03 -15.72 -21.85
CA ASP A 535 29.61 -14.63 -21.09
C ASP A 535 29.35 -14.90 -19.60
N ASP A 536 30.34 -14.73 -18.71
CA ASP A 536 30.03 -14.67 -17.27
C ASP A 536 29.45 -13.29 -16.95
N HIS A 537 28.47 -13.23 -16.06
CA HIS A 537 27.74 -12.01 -15.75
C HIS A 537 28.04 -11.53 -14.33
N ILE A 538 28.42 -10.26 -14.17
CA ILE A 538 28.51 -9.58 -12.88
C ILE A 538 27.35 -8.60 -12.80
N ILE A 539 26.60 -8.63 -11.70
CA ILE A 539 25.62 -7.60 -11.36
C ILE A 539 26.12 -6.83 -10.15
N LEU A 540 26.12 -5.51 -10.28
CA LEU A 540 26.41 -4.57 -9.21
C LEU A 540 25.12 -3.88 -8.79
N LEU A 541 24.91 -3.72 -7.48
CA LEU A 541 23.87 -2.89 -6.90
C LEU A 541 24.50 -1.94 -5.89
N MET A 542 24.20 -0.64 -6.01
CA MET A 542 24.76 0.41 -5.17
C MET A 542 23.66 1.37 -4.74
N GLY A 543 23.69 1.78 -3.47
CA GLY A 543 22.86 2.87 -2.95
C GLY A 543 23.72 4.05 -2.58
N VAL A 544 23.44 5.21 -3.17
CA VAL A 544 24.09 6.48 -2.89
C VAL A 544 23.12 7.38 -2.16
N SER A 545 23.58 8.08 -1.14
CA SER A 545 22.81 9.08 -0.41
C SER A 545 23.44 10.46 -0.51
N VAL A 546 22.65 11.48 -0.17
CA VAL A 546 23.17 12.83 0.02
C VAL A 546 24.22 12.87 1.14
N PRO A 547 25.28 13.68 1.02
CA PRO A 547 26.35 13.71 2.00
C PRO A 547 25.95 14.35 3.32
N ALA A 548 26.78 14.08 4.32
CA ALA A 548 26.64 14.66 5.65
C ALA A 548 26.83 16.19 5.68
N ASN A 549 27.70 16.76 4.82
CA ASN A 549 27.92 18.20 4.76
C ASN A 549 27.48 18.78 3.41
N ALA A 550 26.92 19.99 3.44
CA ALA A 550 26.57 20.72 2.24
C ALA A 550 27.80 21.03 1.37
N GLY A 551 27.72 20.70 0.08
CA GLY A 551 28.79 20.92 -0.90
C GLY A 551 29.74 19.73 -1.09
N ASP A 552 29.58 18.65 -0.31
CA ASP A 552 30.31 17.40 -0.50
C ASP A 552 29.72 16.59 -1.68
N GLN A 553 30.44 15.55 -2.12
CA GLN A 553 29.99 14.62 -3.16
C GLN A 553 28.98 13.60 -2.60
N PRO A 554 28.13 12.99 -3.43
CA PRO A 554 27.25 11.91 -3.01
C PRO A 554 28.00 10.77 -2.31
N VAL A 555 27.40 10.17 -1.29
CA VAL A 555 28.03 9.19 -0.40
C VAL A 555 27.49 7.79 -0.69
N LEU A 556 28.38 6.85 -0.99
CA LEU A 556 28.03 5.44 -1.07
C LEU A 556 27.57 4.94 0.30
N SER A 557 26.33 4.44 0.36
CA SER A 557 25.68 3.97 1.59
C SER A 557 25.71 2.45 1.70
N PHE A 558 25.54 1.77 0.57
CA PHE A 558 25.75 0.33 0.47
C PHE A 558 26.21 -0.07 -0.93
N ALA A 559 26.86 -1.23 -1.04
CA ALA A 559 27.08 -1.90 -2.31
C ALA A 559 27.05 -3.43 -2.14
N GLN A 560 26.64 -4.11 -3.21
CA GLN A 560 26.64 -5.56 -3.34
C GLN A 560 27.01 -5.95 -4.77
N ALA A 561 27.58 -7.14 -4.90
CA ALA A 561 27.86 -7.75 -6.18
C ALA A 561 27.47 -9.23 -6.19
N THR A 562 27.05 -9.71 -7.34
CA THR A 562 26.90 -11.13 -7.63
C THR A 562 27.52 -11.48 -8.97
N ILE A 563 28.07 -12.69 -9.08
CA ILE A 563 28.69 -13.22 -10.28
C ILE A 563 27.99 -14.52 -10.65
N GLN A 564 27.54 -14.62 -11.90
CA GLN A 564 27.01 -15.83 -12.51
C GLN A 564 28.03 -16.40 -13.51
N PHE A 565 28.37 -17.68 -13.32
CA PHE A 565 29.20 -18.43 -14.25
C PHE A 565 28.32 -19.23 -15.22
N THR A 566 28.23 -18.78 -16.48
CA THR A 566 27.23 -19.31 -17.45
C THR A 566 27.64 -20.64 -18.07
N ASP A 567 28.92 -20.99 -18.00
CA ASP A 567 29.43 -22.29 -18.44
C ASP A 567 29.17 -23.43 -17.43
N MET A 568 28.60 -23.10 -16.27
CA MET A 568 28.31 -24.00 -15.15
C MET A 568 29.54 -24.63 -14.49
N SER A 569 30.75 -24.11 -14.71
CA SER A 569 31.96 -24.64 -14.10
C SER A 569 32.00 -24.46 -12.58
N ASP A 570 31.33 -23.42 -12.08
CA ASP A 570 31.37 -22.98 -10.69
C ASP A 570 29.98 -22.56 -10.18
N SER A 571 29.83 -22.41 -8.86
CA SER A 571 28.64 -21.80 -8.25
C SER A 571 28.68 -20.27 -8.41
N ASN A 572 27.51 -19.65 -8.50
CA ASN A 572 27.43 -18.19 -8.41
C ASN A 572 28.09 -17.69 -7.11
N ILE A 573 28.73 -16.53 -7.20
CA ILE A 573 29.31 -15.81 -6.08
C ILE A 573 28.38 -14.67 -5.70
N MET A 574 28.26 -14.37 -4.41
CA MET A 574 27.55 -13.20 -3.92
C MET A 574 28.26 -12.62 -2.73
N THR A 575 28.27 -11.31 -2.63
CA THR A 575 28.72 -10.60 -1.44
C THR A 575 27.54 -10.32 -0.51
N SER A 576 27.76 -10.37 0.79
CA SER A 576 26.84 -9.75 1.75
C SER A 576 26.76 -8.23 1.55
N PRO A 577 25.72 -7.54 2.05
CA PRO A 577 25.63 -6.08 1.97
C PRO A 577 26.85 -5.45 2.63
N CYS A 578 27.57 -4.62 1.86
CA CYS A 578 28.71 -3.88 2.38
C CYS A 578 28.24 -2.46 2.72
N GLY A 579 28.37 -2.06 3.99
CA GLY A 579 28.10 -0.70 4.48
C GLY A 579 29.32 -0.08 5.17
N GLY A 580 29.24 1.19 5.55
CA GLY A 580 30.30 1.88 6.28
C GLY A 580 31.33 2.61 5.41
N ASN A 581 32.59 2.70 5.83
CA ASN A 581 33.57 3.63 5.24
C ASN A 581 34.39 3.04 4.08
N ASN A 582 34.36 1.73 3.85
CA ASN A 582 35.25 1.04 2.91
C ASN A 582 34.50 0.12 1.93
N ILE A 583 33.24 0.44 1.66
CA ILE A 583 32.25 -0.41 0.99
C ILE A 583 32.78 -1.10 -0.28
N ILE A 584 33.36 -0.35 -1.23
CA ILE A 584 33.86 -0.91 -2.50
C ILE A 584 34.99 -1.94 -2.28
N ASN A 585 35.89 -1.67 -1.32
CA ASN A 585 36.97 -2.61 -1.00
C ASN A 585 36.45 -3.82 -0.24
N ASP A 586 35.42 -3.67 0.58
CA ASP A 586 34.82 -4.80 1.30
C ASP A 586 34.11 -5.76 0.32
N VAL A 587 33.43 -5.23 -0.71
CA VAL A 587 32.89 -6.03 -1.82
C VAL A 587 34.04 -6.72 -2.57
N TYR A 588 35.10 -5.99 -2.90
CA TYR A 588 36.30 -6.55 -3.56
C TYR A 588 36.90 -7.72 -2.78
N ASP A 589 37.15 -7.55 -1.48
CA ASP A 589 37.78 -8.57 -0.64
C ASP A 589 36.89 -9.83 -0.56
N GLN A 590 35.58 -9.67 -0.46
CA GLN A 590 34.63 -10.79 -0.49
C GLN A 590 34.64 -11.54 -1.83
N LEU A 591 34.62 -10.81 -2.96
CA LEU A 591 34.69 -11.42 -4.30
C LEU A 591 36.04 -12.12 -4.50
N SER A 592 37.16 -11.46 -4.21
CA SER A 592 38.50 -12.02 -4.34
C SER A 592 38.66 -13.29 -3.51
N SER A 593 38.16 -13.32 -2.27
CA SER A 593 38.18 -14.51 -1.44
C SER A 593 37.40 -15.67 -2.06
N GLN A 594 36.18 -15.41 -2.54
CA GLN A 594 35.33 -16.46 -3.14
C GLN A 594 35.85 -16.94 -4.50
N LEU A 595 36.46 -16.07 -5.30
CA LEU A 595 37.05 -16.40 -6.60
C LEU A 595 38.26 -17.33 -6.49
N THR A 596 38.98 -17.36 -5.36
CA THR A 596 40.11 -18.31 -5.16
C THR A 596 39.73 -19.78 -5.33
N GLY A 597 38.45 -20.11 -5.13
CA GLY A 597 37.91 -21.46 -5.28
C GLY A 597 37.41 -21.80 -6.68
N THR A 598 37.46 -20.87 -7.64
CA THR A 598 36.88 -21.06 -8.98
C THR A 598 37.85 -21.73 -9.96
N ASN A 599 37.31 -22.47 -10.92
CA ASN A 599 38.11 -23.10 -11.96
C ASN A 599 38.52 -22.08 -13.02
N ILE A 600 39.83 -21.82 -13.11
CA ILE A 600 40.43 -20.94 -14.11
C ILE A 600 41.28 -21.78 -15.06
N ASP A 601 40.91 -21.80 -16.33
CA ASP A 601 41.64 -22.47 -17.41
C ASP A 601 42.10 -21.48 -18.49
N SER A 602 42.66 -21.99 -19.59
CA SER A 602 43.14 -21.14 -20.69
C SER A 602 42.04 -20.35 -21.40
N ASN A 603 40.78 -20.77 -21.28
CA ASN A 603 39.64 -20.14 -21.94
C ASN A 603 38.94 -19.14 -21.01
N SER A 604 39.05 -19.32 -19.69
CA SER A 604 38.39 -18.54 -18.64
C SER A 604 39.35 -17.68 -17.81
N GLY A 605 40.55 -17.41 -18.33
CA GLY A 605 41.62 -16.69 -17.60
C GLY A 605 41.23 -15.32 -17.04
N GLY A 606 40.24 -14.65 -17.63
CA GLY A 606 39.71 -13.37 -17.16
C GLY A 606 38.95 -13.46 -15.83
N ARG A 607 38.53 -14.67 -15.41
CA ARG A 607 37.90 -14.91 -14.10
C ARG A 607 38.76 -14.48 -12.92
N ALA A 608 40.09 -14.52 -13.09
CA ALA A 608 41.05 -14.06 -12.10
C ALA A 608 40.88 -12.57 -11.74
N TYR A 609 40.23 -11.80 -12.61
CA TYR A 609 40.13 -10.34 -12.50
C TYR A 609 38.70 -9.84 -12.27
N LEU A 610 37.71 -10.73 -12.09
CA LEU A 610 36.30 -10.32 -11.92
C LEU A 610 36.11 -9.39 -10.70
N ALA A 611 36.84 -9.63 -9.60
CA ALA A 611 36.82 -8.74 -8.44
C ALA A 611 37.40 -7.35 -8.77
N ASP A 612 38.53 -7.29 -9.49
CA ASP A 612 39.14 -6.01 -9.89
C ASP A 612 38.23 -5.23 -10.84
N VAL A 613 37.59 -5.93 -11.78
CA VAL A 613 36.63 -5.34 -12.74
C VAL A 613 35.37 -4.84 -12.02
N ALA A 614 34.82 -5.61 -11.09
CA ALA A 614 33.69 -5.17 -10.27
C ALA A 614 34.04 -3.91 -9.47
N LYS A 615 35.22 -3.90 -8.83
CA LYS A 615 35.75 -2.73 -8.12
C LYS A 615 35.90 -1.52 -9.02
N ALA A 616 36.45 -1.70 -10.22
CA ALA A 616 36.63 -0.62 -11.18
C ALA A 616 35.29 -0.01 -11.61
N ASN A 617 34.30 -0.84 -11.92
CA ASN A 617 32.98 -0.35 -12.34
C ASN A 617 32.21 0.29 -11.18
N MET A 618 32.27 -0.25 -9.96
CA MET A 618 31.66 0.40 -8.79
C MET A 618 32.27 1.80 -8.53
N GLN A 619 33.58 1.94 -8.63
CA GLN A 619 34.23 3.24 -8.47
C GLN A 619 33.85 4.20 -9.61
N ALA A 620 33.77 3.72 -10.86
CA ALA A 620 33.31 4.52 -11.99
C ALA A 620 31.86 4.99 -11.82
N MET A 621 30.96 4.10 -11.36
CA MET A 621 29.57 4.44 -11.04
C MET A 621 29.49 5.51 -9.95
N LEU A 622 30.27 5.36 -8.86
CA LEU A 622 30.31 6.35 -7.79
C LEU A 622 30.84 7.71 -8.27
N ASP A 623 31.89 7.74 -9.08
CA ASP A 623 32.47 8.97 -9.64
C ASP A 623 31.49 9.68 -10.61
N CYS A 624 30.51 8.96 -11.14
CA CYS A 624 29.45 9.50 -12.00
C CYS A 624 28.20 9.96 -11.23
N ALA A 625 28.08 9.62 -9.95
CA ALA A 625 27.01 10.15 -9.10
C ALA A 625 27.31 11.61 -8.75
N VAL A 626 26.44 12.52 -9.19
CA VAL A 626 26.67 13.97 -9.08
C VAL A 626 25.44 14.72 -8.57
N PHE A 627 25.64 15.99 -8.21
CA PHE A 627 24.56 16.94 -8.01
C PHE A 627 24.36 17.84 -9.24
N THR A 628 23.12 18.04 -9.65
CA THR A 628 22.71 19.03 -10.67
C THR A 628 21.85 20.12 -10.03
N GLN A 629 21.81 21.32 -10.60
CA GLN A 629 20.91 22.38 -10.10
C GLN A 629 19.47 22.11 -10.54
N LYS A 630 18.52 22.31 -9.61
CA LYS A 630 17.08 22.22 -9.88
C LYS A 630 16.54 23.38 -10.72
#